data_AF-A0AAD1AFU1-F1
#
_entry.id   AF-A0AAD1AFU1-F1
#
_cell.length_a   1.000
_cell.length_b   1.000
_cell.length_c   1.000
_cell.angle_alpha   90.00
_cell.angle_beta   90.00
_cell.angle_gamma   90.00
#
_symmetry.space_group_name_H-M   'P 1'
#
loop_
_entity.id
_entity.type
_entity.pdbx_description
1 polymer ?
#
loop_
_entity_poly.entity_id
_entity_poly.type
_entity_poly.pdbx_seq_one_letter_code
_entity_poly.pdbx_strand_id
1 'polypeptide(L)'
;MERRIDFWRDRRMLCGGCGHEFVVDLDWIDRWEQSGEKCASCGLTCEHEDAPPVTVDPNDPALDDAEVARFAWYHTSTQPDWPTKSFDPAAVLTLETRMRMGGDRHVAAWAERQRSKALHVGTYEAAIHNMLRRMHDQADHSSQFYLYRVHLKATVVVREGWLIDPSNFVGDVALDDVCPPCVDVARYLNYHEDPGGLSLALGRDALASVQQVAVPIADAWDADWVRDAVAAFENASDVPTQANGGLGRLMRPSSPRDALARALGKALTDRLPVNLRDQFISAERYTESDHPERWARRESALFQLIVEPGRLLSALDRQERRRV
;
A
#
# COMPACT_ATOMS: atom_id res chain seq x y z
N MET A 1 -14.88 -2.88 14.07
CA MET A 1 -15.69 -3.65 13.10
C MET A 1 -14.91 -3.75 11.83
N GLU A 2 -14.87 -4.91 11.19
CA GLU A 2 -14.23 -5.03 9.89
C GLU A 2 -15.12 -4.45 8.80
N ARG A 3 -14.49 -3.77 7.84
CA ARG A 3 -15.10 -3.48 6.55
C ARG A 3 -14.97 -4.73 5.67
N ARG A 4 -15.88 -4.89 4.70
CA ARG A 4 -15.72 -5.93 3.68
C ARG A 4 -14.43 -5.64 2.90
N ILE A 5 -13.57 -6.64 2.81
CA ILE A 5 -12.32 -6.58 2.02
C ILE A 5 -12.63 -7.14 0.63
N ASP A 6 -12.36 -6.36 -0.41
CA ASP A 6 -12.58 -6.75 -1.80
C ASP A 6 -11.65 -5.97 -2.74
N PHE A 7 -10.51 -6.57 -3.09
CA PHE A 7 -9.55 -5.95 -4.02
C PHE A 7 -10.09 -5.83 -5.46
N TRP A 8 -11.19 -6.52 -5.80
CA TRP A 8 -11.80 -6.54 -7.13
C TRP A 8 -13.10 -5.73 -7.23
N ARG A 9 -13.52 -5.03 -6.16
CA ARG A 9 -14.78 -4.29 -6.18
C ARG A 9 -14.86 -3.28 -7.33
N ASP A 10 -16.06 -2.94 -7.76
CA ASP A 10 -16.20 -1.89 -8.76
C ASP A 10 -15.93 -0.50 -8.14
N ARG A 11 -15.54 0.45 -8.99
CA ARG A 11 -15.27 1.84 -8.65
C ARG A 11 -16.29 2.75 -9.32
N ARG A 12 -16.61 3.88 -8.67
CA ARG A 12 -17.46 4.91 -9.26
C ARG A 12 -16.60 5.99 -9.88
N MET A 13 -17.01 6.44 -11.06
CA MET A 13 -16.43 7.56 -11.79
C MET A 13 -17.45 8.69 -11.86
N LEU A 14 -17.01 9.94 -11.82
CA LEU A 14 -17.86 11.12 -12.00
C LEU A 14 -17.25 12.05 -13.04
N CYS A 15 -17.82 12.15 -14.24
CA CYS A 15 -17.27 13.04 -15.26
C CYS A 15 -17.35 14.53 -14.85
N GLY A 16 -16.22 15.22 -14.73
CA GLY A 16 -16.19 16.65 -14.39
C GLY A 16 -16.88 17.53 -15.44
N GLY A 17 -16.76 17.18 -16.73
CA GLY A 17 -17.30 18.02 -17.81
C GLY A 17 -18.81 17.89 -18.04
N CYS A 18 -19.42 16.75 -17.74
CA CYS A 18 -20.86 16.53 -17.99
C CYS A 18 -21.66 15.99 -16.79
N GLY A 19 -21.00 15.71 -15.65
CA GLY A 19 -21.64 15.17 -14.44
C GLY A 19 -22.10 13.72 -14.57
N HIS A 20 -21.74 13.00 -15.64
CA HIS A 20 -22.15 11.61 -15.82
C HIS A 20 -21.43 10.70 -14.81
N GLU A 21 -22.21 10.03 -13.97
CA GLU A 21 -21.75 9.00 -13.04
C GLU A 21 -21.88 7.61 -13.66
N PHE A 22 -20.85 6.79 -13.49
CA PHE A 22 -20.82 5.42 -13.98
C PHE A 22 -19.92 4.52 -13.13
N VAL A 23 -20.12 3.22 -13.24
CA VAL A 23 -19.40 2.19 -12.47
C VAL A 23 -18.46 1.45 -13.40
N VAL A 24 -17.23 1.20 -12.94
CA VAL A 24 -16.15 0.60 -13.73
C VAL A 24 -15.33 -0.37 -12.88
N ASP A 25 -14.68 -1.32 -13.53
CA ASP A 25 -13.66 -2.16 -12.90
C ASP A 25 -12.27 -1.50 -12.97
N LEU A 26 -11.29 -2.13 -12.33
CA LEU A 26 -9.90 -1.64 -12.35
C LEU A 26 -9.25 -1.76 -13.73
N ASP A 27 -9.63 -2.75 -14.55
CA ASP A 27 -9.13 -2.89 -15.92
C ASP A 27 -9.59 -1.72 -16.82
N TRP A 28 -10.80 -1.21 -16.62
CA TRP A 28 -11.26 0.01 -17.30
C TRP A 28 -10.46 1.23 -16.86
N ILE A 29 -10.19 1.38 -15.55
CA ILE A 29 -9.36 2.49 -15.03
C ILE A 29 -7.94 2.43 -15.62
N ASP A 30 -7.33 1.25 -15.69
CA ASP A 30 -6.01 1.07 -16.30
C ASP A 30 -5.99 1.48 -17.79
N ARG A 31 -6.98 1.02 -18.57
CA ARG A 31 -7.12 1.45 -19.97
C ARG A 31 -7.40 2.95 -20.10
N TRP A 32 -8.18 3.51 -19.18
CA TRP A 32 -8.47 4.93 -19.12
C TRP A 32 -7.22 5.78 -18.90
N GLU A 33 -6.38 5.42 -17.94
CA GLU A 33 -5.09 6.09 -17.66
C GLU A 33 -4.13 6.02 -18.85
N GLN A 34 -4.27 5.01 -19.71
CA GLN A 34 -3.51 4.83 -20.96
C GLN A 34 -4.18 5.47 -22.20
N SER A 35 -5.12 6.41 -22.00
CA SER A 35 -5.89 7.08 -23.06
C SER A 35 -6.73 6.13 -23.94
N GLY A 36 -7.03 4.92 -23.44
CA GLY A 36 -7.77 3.87 -24.15
C GLY A 36 -9.29 3.91 -23.96
N GLU A 37 -9.79 4.64 -22.97
CA GLU A 37 -11.23 4.79 -22.68
C GLU A 37 -11.69 6.25 -22.76
N LYS A 38 -13.00 6.48 -22.70
CA LYS A 38 -13.61 7.83 -22.67
C LYS A 38 -14.90 7.87 -21.90
N CYS A 39 -15.26 9.06 -21.41
CA CYS A 39 -16.59 9.27 -20.86
C CYS A 39 -17.65 8.88 -21.89
N ALA A 40 -18.51 7.94 -21.56
CA ALA A 40 -19.54 7.45 -22.47
C ALA A 40 -20.55 8.54 -22.90
N SER A 41 -20.73 9.57 -22.06
CA SER A 41 -21.69 10.65 -22.31
C SER A 41 -21.12 11.80 -23.15
N CYS A 42 -19.94 12.32 -22.81
CA CYS A 42 -19.38 13.51 -23.47
C CYS A 42 -18.09 13.25 -24.27
N GLY A 43 -17.53 12.05 -24.19
CA GLY A 43 -16.32 11.67 -24.93
C GLY A 43 -15.02 12.23 -24.36
N LEU A 44 -15.03 12.88 -23.19
CA LEU A 44 -13.81 13.36 -22.53
C LEU A 44 -12.83 12.22 -22.25
N THR A 45 -11.55 12.50 -22.46
CA THR A 45 -10.40 11.61 -22.24
C THR A 45 -9.67 11.96 -20.93
N CYS A 46 -8.76 11.10 -20.47
CA CYS A 46 -8.00 11.28 -19.22
C CYS A 46 -7.05 12.48 -19.26
N GLU A 47 -6.73 12.98 -20.45
CA GLU A 47 -5.84 14.13 -20.69
C GLU A 47 -6.51 15.48 -20.39
N HIS A 48 -7.83 15.50 -20.20
CA HIS A 48 -8.58 16.72 -19.95
C HIS A 48 -8.60 17.09 -18.46
N GLU A 49 -8.62 18.38 -18.11
CA GLU A 49 -8.69 18.82 -16.71
C GLU A 49 -9.99 18.36 -16.01
N ASP A 50 -11.11 18.38 -16.75
CA ASP A 50 -12.42 17.85 -16.32
C ASP A 50 -12.63 16.35 -16.62
N ALA A 51 -11.55 15.60 -16.82
CA ALA A 51 -11.57 14.16 -17.00
C ALA A 51 -12.38 13.48 -15.89
N PRO A 52 -13.20 12.44 -16.17
CA PRO A 52 -13.79 11.61 -15.13
C PRO A 52 -12.75 11.11 -14.12
N PRO A 53 -12.76 11.59 -12.87
CA PRO A 53 -11.97 11.00 -11.80
C PRO A 53 -12.77 9.88 -11.15
N VAL A 54 -12.05 8.97 -10.50
CA VAL A 54 -12.67 8.11 -9.50
C VAL A 54 -13.27 8.98 -8.40
N THR A 55 -14.44 8.60 -7.89
CA THR A 55 -15.14 9.28 -6.81
C THR A 55 -15.55 8.29 -5.71
N VAL A 56 -15.94 8.82 -4.55
CA VAL A 56 -16.40 8.04 -3.41
C VAL A 56 -17.74 7.36 -3.74
N ASP A 57 -17.92 6.12 -3.29
CA ASP A 57 -19.24 5.49 -3.31
C ASP A 57 -20.17 6.21 -2.32
N PRO A 58 -21.32 6.79 -2.73
CA PRO A 58 -22.25 7.44 -1.82
C PRO A 58 -22.81 6.49 -0.74
N ASN A 59 -22.66 5.17 -0.92
CA ASN A 59 -23.02 4.16 0.07
C ASN A 59 -21.84 3.67 0.91
N ASP A 60 -20.64 4.26 0.78
CA ASP A 60 -19.51 3.92 1.66
C ASP A 60 -19.89 4.29 3.11
N PRO A 61 -19.96 3.32 4.03
CA PRO A 61 -20.39 3.60 5.39
C PRO A 61 -19.39 4.48 6.17
N ALA A 62 -18.16 4.68 5.67
CA ALA A 62 -17.23 5.66 6.23
C ALA A 62 -17.61 7.13 5.94
N LEU A 63 -18.63 7.37 5.12
CA LEU A 63 -19.26 8.69 4.99
C LEU A 63 -20.09 9.07 6.23
N ASP A 64 -20.51 8.11 7.06
CA ASP A 64 -21.16 8.37 8.33
C ASP A 64 -20.11 8.57 9.44
N ASP A 65 -20.06 9.77 10.00
CA ASP A 65 -19.14 10.16 11.07
C ASP A 65 -19.26 9.25 12.30
N ALA A 66 -20.46 8.76 12.61
CA ALA A 66 -20.70 7.87 13.74
C ALA A 66 -20.04 6.50 13.57
N GLU A 67 -19.77 6.09 12.33
CA GLU A 67 -19.20 4.78 12.01
C GLU A 67 -17.67 4.82 11.89
N VAL A 68 -17.07 5.99 11.59
CA VAL A 68 -15.61 6.15 11.42
C VAL A 68 -14.81 5.57 12.60
N ALA A 69 -15.21 5.88 13.84
CA ALA A 69 -14.53 5.38 15.04
C ALA A 69 -14.78 3.89 15.32
N ARG A 70 -15.82 3.30 14.72
CA ARG A 70 -16.22 1.90 14.93
C ARG A 70 -15.48 0.95 14.00
N PHE A 71 -15.00 1.43 12.86
CA PHE A 71 -14.22 0.63 11.92
C PHE A 71 -12.82 0.30 12.45
N ALA A 72 -12.32 -0.84 12.00
CA ALA A 72 -10.89 -1.13 12.01
C ALA A 72 -10.27 -0.46 10.78
N TRP A 73 -9.23 0.32 11.01
CA TRP A 73 -8.43 0.96 9.96
C TRP A 73 -7.07 0.27 9.87
N TYR A 74 -6.37 0.41 8.76
CA TYR A 74 -5.15 -0.34 8.50
C TYR A 74 -3.99 0.56 8.10
N HIS A 75 -2.79 0.14 8.49
CA HIS A 75 -1.54 0.79 8.12
C HIS A 75 -0.42 -0.24 8.02
N THR A 76 0.46 -0.08 7.04
CA THR A 76 1.66 -0.91 6.88
C THR A 76 2.91 -0.09 7.13
N SER A 77 3.80 -0.60 7.99
CA SER A 77 5.04 0.07 8.35
C SER A 77 6.17 -0.91 8.53
N THR A 78 7.40 -0.46 8.30
CA THR A 78 8.63 -1.19 8.64
C THR A 78 9.06 -0.97 10.09
N GLN A 79 8.41 -0.05 10.80
CA GLN A 79 8.65 0.20 12.22
C GLN A 79 7.84 -0.80 13.07
N PRO A 80 8.49 -1.58 13.97
CA PRO A 80 7.85 -2.60 14.78
C PRO A 80 7.04 -2.05 15.97
N ASP A 81 7.19 -0.77 16.31
CA ASP A 81 6.52 -0.12 17.44
C ASP A 81 5.54 0.99 17.01
N TRP A 82 5.18 1.04 15.73
CA TRP A 82 4.26 2.04 15.20
C TRP A 82 2.85 1.89 15.83
N PRO A 83 2.14 2.98 16.15
CA PRO A 83 2.62 4.36 16.16
C PRO A 83 3.39 4.60 17.46
N THR A 84 4.60 5.15 17.32
CA THR A 84 5.43 5.47 18.47
C THR A 84 5.28 6.96 18.82
N LYS A 85 4.99 7.25 20.09
CA LYS A 85 4.83 8.62 20.61
C LYS A 85 6.17 9.34 20.70
N SER A 86 7.25 8.59 20.96
CA SER A 86 8.61 9.09 21.14
C SER A 86 9.51 8.70 19.96
N PHE A 87 9.07 9.00 18.74
CA PHE A 87 9.94 8.81 17.57
C PHE A 87 10.83 10.03 17.42
N ASP A 88 12.15 9.81 17.34
CA ASP A 88 13.10 10.84 16.97
C ASP A 88 13.45 10.72 15.48
N PRO A 89 12.80 11.50 14.60
CA PRO A 89 13.12 11.48 13.17
C PRO A 89 14.59 11.80 12.88
N ALA A 90 15.29 12.51 13.78
CA ALA A 90 16.69 12.88 13.58
C ALA A 90 17.67 11.73 13.92
N ALA A 91 17.23 10.68 14.62
CA ALA A 91 18.11 9.60 15.09
C ALA A 91 18.79 8.84 13.94
N VAL A 92 18.14 8.74 12.78
CA VAL A 92 18.66 8.07 11.59
C VAL A 92 19.59 8.94 10.73
N LEU A 93 19.69 10.25 11.04
CA LEU A 93 20.49 11.19 10.24
C LEU A 93 21.96 11.13 10.62
N THR A 94 22.81 10.85 9.63
CA THR A 94 24.27 10.92 9.78
C THR A 94 24.74 12.35 10.06
N LEU A 95 25.95 12.49 10.63
CA LEU A 95 26.57 13.80 10.85
C LEU A 95 26.67 14.61 9.55
N GLU A 96 27.03 13.96 8.44
CA GLU A 96 27.11 14.60 7.12
C GLU A 96 25.73 15.10 6.66
N THR A 97 24.69 14.28 6.80
CA THR A 97 23.32 14.68 6.46
C THR A 97 22.87 15.88 7.29
N ARG A 98 23.14 15.85 8.60
CA ARG A 98 22.83 16.96 9.51
C ARG A 98 23.54 18.27 9.10
N MET A 99 24.80 18.19 8.68
CA MET A 99 25.54 19.34 8.16
C MET A 99 24.92 19.87 6.84
N ARG A 100 24.61 18.98 5.89
CA ARG A 100 23.95 19.36 4.62
C ARG A 100 22.58 20.02 4.83
N MET A 101 21.87 19.65 5.88
CA MET A 101 20.59 20.25 6.27
C MET A 101 20.73 21.63 6.92
N GLY A 102 21.95 22.13 7.14
CA GLY A 102 22.19 23.44 7.77
C GLY A 102 22.38 23.37 9.29
N GLY A 103 22.76 22.21 9.83
CA GLY A 103 23.11 22.01 11.23
C GLY A 103 21.92 21.78 12.18
N ASP A 104 22.22 21.65 13.46
CA ASP A 104 21.28 21.10 14.46
C ASP A 104 19.97 21.88 14.60
N ARG A 105 19.99 23.21 14.42
CA ARG A 105 18.76 24.02 14.45
C ARG A 105 17.78 23.65 13.34
N HIS A 106 18.29 23.45 12.12
CA HIS A 106 17.46 23.05 10.98
C HIS A 106 17.00 21.61 11.09
N VAL A 107 17.86 20.73 11.62
CA VAL A 107 17.51 19.34 11.93
C VAL A 107 16.39 19.28 12.98
N ALA A 108 16.47 20.08 14.05
CA ALA A 108 15.42 20.16 15.06
C ALA A 108 14.09 20.67 14.47
N ALA A 109 14.12 21.73 13.65
CA ALA A 109 12.93 22.25 12.99
C ALA A 109 12.34 21.27 11.95
N TRP A 110 13.19 20.49 11.26
CA TRP A 110 12.73 19.41 10.40
C TRP A 110 12.12 18.27 11.23
N ALA A 111 12.76 17.86 12.32
CA ALA A 111 12.27 16.80 13.19
C ALA A 111 10.91 17.16 13.81
N GLU A 112 10.72 18.41 14.21
CA GLU A 112 9.42 18.91 14.70
C GLU A 112 8.35 18.80 13.60
N ARG A 113 8.67 19.24 12.37
CA ARG A 113 7.77 19.08 11.22
C ARG A 113 7.44 17.62 10.92
N GLN A 114 8.37 16.69 11.10
CA GLN A 114 8.08 15.25 10.94
C GLN A 114 7.13 14.72 12.02
N ARG A 115 7.21 15.24 13.25
CA ARG A 115 6.31 14.85 14.35
C ARG A 115 4.91 15.41 14.18
N SER A 116 4.80 16.61 13.58
CA SER A 116 3.52 17.29 13.32
C SER A 116 2.77 16.77 12.09
N LYS A 117 3.31 15.78 11.37
CA LYS A 117 2.62 15.14 10.25
C LYS A 117 1.44 14.31 10.73
N ALA A 118 0.37 14.34 9.93
CA ALA A 118 -0.74 13.42 10.07
C ALA A 118 -0.27 11.97 9.89
N LEU A 119 -0.89 11.05 10.63
CA LEU A 119 -0.83 9.64 10.34
C LEU A 119 -1.89 9.31 9.28
N HIS A 120 -1.52 8.43 8.36
CA HIS A 120 -2.39 7.95 7.30
C HIS A 120 -2.77 6.49 7.58
N VAL A 121 -4.06 6.24 7.72
CA VAL A 121 -4.64 4.90 7.85
C VAL A 121 -5.74 4.73 6.82
N GLY A 122 -5.92 3.53 6.29
CA GLY A 122 -6.87 3.29 5.20
C GLY A 122 -7.66 2.00 5.39
N THR A 123 -8.28 1.57 4.29
CA THR A 123 -8.80 0.21 4.14
C THR A 123 -7.66 -0.80 4.23
N TYR A 124 -8.00 -2.07 4.42
CA TYR A 124 -7.02 -3.15 4.36
C TYR A 124 -6.31 -3.14 3.01
N GLU A 125 -7.08 -2.97 1.94
CA GLU A 125 -6.64 -2.91 0.55
C GLU A 125 -5.62 -1.80 0.34
N ALA A 126 -5.94 -0.57 0.79
CA ALA A 126 -5.03 0.56 0.71
C ALA A 126 -3.72 0.30 1.48
N ALA A 127 -3.78 -0.36 2.64
CA ALA A 127 -2.60 -0.65 3.44
C ALA A 127 -1.69 -1.70 2.77
N ILE A 128 -2.26 -2.77 2.18
CA ILE A 128 -1.51 -3.78 1.45
C ILE A 128 -0.93 -3.22 0.15
N HIS A 129 -1.70 -2.44 -0.61
CA HIS A 129 -1.19 -1.78 -1.81
C HIS A 129 -0.04 -0.83 -1.46
N ASN A 130 -0.19 0.03 -0.45
CA ASN A 130 0.90 0.90 0.03
C ASN A 130 2.18 0.11 0.37
N MET A 131 2.05 -1.07 0.98
CA MET A 131 3.20 -1.93 1.28
C MET A 131 3.90 -2.40 0.00
N LEU A 132 3.16 -2.92 -0.97
CA LEU A 132 3.71 -3.40 -2.24
C LEU A 132 4.38 -2.27 -3.02
N ARG A 133 3.73 -1.11 -3.09
CA ARG A 133 4.31 0.12 -3.66
C ARG A 133 5.62 0.50 -2.98
N ARG A 134 5.70 0.47 -1.64
CA ARG A 134 6.94 0.79 -0.92
C ARG A 134 8.04 -0.24 -1.15
N MET A 135 7.71 -1.54 -1.23
CA MET A 135 8.66 -2.58 -1.61
C MET A 135 9.24 -2.32 -3.00
N HIS A 136 8.43 -1.83 -3.93
CA HIS A 136 8.83 -1.45 -5.29
C HIS A 136 9.68 -0.17 -5.34
N ASP A 137 9.15 0.95 -4.83
CA ASP A 137 9.65 2.30 -5.12
C ASP A 137 10.70 2.78 -4.11
N GLN A 138 10.69 2.25 -2.88
CA GLN A 138 11.41 2.86 -1.74
C GLN A 138 12.54 1.97 -1.20
N ALA A 139 12.98 1.00 -1.98
CA ALA A 139 14.04 0.04 -1.62
C ALA A 139 13.75 -0.80 -0.35
N ASP A 140 12.53 -0.76 0.17
CA ASP A 140 12.10 -1.50 1.37
C ASP A 140 11.84 -3.00 1.10
N HIS A 141 12.16 -3.51 -0.10
CA HIS A 141 11.95 -4.90 -0.52
C HIS A 141 12.40 -5.98 0.49
N SER A 142 13.51 -5.73 1.21
CA SER A 142 14.11 -6.63 2.19
C SER A 142 13.75 -6.27 3.64
N SER A 143 13.01 -5.18 3.84
CA SER A 143 12.57 -4.74 5.16
C SER A 143 11.47 -5.66 5.69
N GLN A 144 11.48 -5.92 7.00
CA GLN A 144 10.34 -6.55 7.66
C GLN A 144 9.20 -5.54 7.74
N PHE A 145 8.07 -5.85 7.10
CA PHE A 145 6.85 -5.07 7.25
C PHE A 145 5.97 -5.59 8.37
N TYR A 146 5.17 -4.70 8.92
CA TYR A 146 4.15 -4.99 9.90
C TYR A 146 2.83 -4.39 9.44
N LEU A 147 1.76 -5.17 9.52
CA LEU A 147 0.40 -4.66 9.36
C LEU A 147 -0.15 -4.30 10.73
N TYR A 148 -0.65 -3.08 10.84
CA TYR A 148 -1.33 -2.56 12.01
C TYR A 148 -2.82 -2.47 11.74
N ARG A 149 -3.60 -3.09 12.64
CA ARG A 149 -5.04 -2.86 12.75
C ARG A 149 -5.26 -1.79 13.81
N VAL A 150 -5.85 -0.68 13.40
CA VAL A 150 -5.96 0.55 14.16
C VAL A 150 -7.40 0.76 14.60
N HIS A 151 -7.57 1.06 15.89
CA HIS A 151 -8.83 1.45 16.48
C HIS A 151 -8.74 2.88 17.00
N LEU A 152 -9.71 3.70 16.61
CA LEU A 152 -9.81 5.09 17.04
C LEU A 152 -10.52 5.20 18.39
N LYS A 153 -10.33 6.32 19.08
CA LYS A 153 -11.12 6.65 20.27
C LYS A 153 -12.58 6.88 19.84
N ALA A 154 -13.53 6.42 20.64
CA ALA A 154 -14.96 6.65 20.38
C ALA A 154 -15.35 8.14 20.41
N THR A 155 -14.48 8.99 20.96
CA THR A 155 -14.70 10.43 21.14
C THR A 155 -14.05 11.28 20.04
N VAL A 156 -13.50 10.68 18.98
CA VAL A 156 -12.88 11.47 17.91
C VAL A 156 -13.91 12.37 17.23
N VAL A 157 -13.51 13.59 16.91
CA VAL A 157 -14.27 14.52 16.09
C VAL A 157 -13.82 14.38 14.65
N VAL A 158 -14.74 13.96 13.78
CA VAL A 158 -14.49 13.80 12.35
C VAL A 158 -14.77 15.12 11.65
N ARG A 159 -13.88 15.53 10.74
CA ARG A 159 -14.10 16.68 9.86
C ARG A 159 -15.31 16.43 8.97
N GLU A 160 -16.18 17.41 8.81
CA GLU A 160 -17.30 17.34 7.86
C GLU A 160 -16.80 17.10 6.42
N GLY A 161 -17.45 16.18 5.72
CA GLY A 161 -17.11 15.82 4.34
C GLY A 161 -15.80 15.04 4.21
N TRP A 162 -15.30 14.99 2.99
CA TRP A 162 -14.04 14.34 2.64
C TRP A 162 -13.20 15.25 1.74
N LEU A 163 -11.89 15.01 1.73
CA LEU A 163 -10.91 15.75 0.95
C LEU A 163 -10.50 14.95 -0.27
N ILE A 164 -10.24 15.64 -1.38
CA ILE A 164 -9.41 15.08 -2.45
C ILE A 164 -8.00 14.91 -1.87
N ASP A 165 -7.35 13.78 -2.12
CA ASP A 165 -6.07 13.36 -1.52
C ASP A 165 -5.18 14.56 -1.14
N PRO A 166 -5.07 14.88 0.17
CA PRO A 166 -4.39 16.09 0.63
C PRO A 166 -2.87 15.98 0.57
N SER A 167 -2.34 14.80 0.22
CA SER A 167 -0.92 14.49 0.20
C SER A 167 -0.20 15.32 -0.87
N ASN A 168 0.92 15.95 -0.48
CA ASN A 168 1.78 16.61 -1.45
C ASN A 168 2.52 15.58 -2.32
N PHE A 169 3.35 16.04 -3.28
CA PHE A 169 4.13 15.17 -4.17
C PHE A 169 5.03 14.14 -3.44
N VAL A 170 5.35 14.36 -2.15
CA VAL A 170 6.14 13.42 -1.34
C VAL A 170 5.28 12.56 -0.39
N GLY A 171 3.95 12.63 -0.50
CA GLY A 171 3.02 11.83 0.30
C GLY A 171 2.79 12.36 1.73
N ASP A 172 3.24 13.57 2.04
CA ASP A 172 3.20 14.13 3.39
C ASP A 172 2.11 15.19 3.55
N VAL A 173 1.47 15.20 4.71
CA VAL A 173 0.46 16.19 5.10
C VAL A 173 0.73 16.67 6.52
N ALA A 174 0.80 18.00 6.72
CA ALA A 174 0.82 18.55 8.07
C ALA A 174 -0.57 18.36 8.70
N LEU A 175 -0.61 17.90 9.95
CA LEU A 175 -1.88 17.59 10.59
C LEU A 175 -2.84 18.79 10.60
N ASP A 176 -2.32 19.97 10.90
CA ASP A 176 -3.11 21.20 11.01
C ASP A 176 -3.72 21.66 9.67
N ASP A 177 -3.17 21.22 8.52
CA ASP A 177 -3.70 21.56 7.20
C ASP A 177 -5.00 20.79 6.89
N VAL A 178 -5.17 19.60 7.49
CA VAL A 178 -6.31 18.71 7.25
C VAL A 178 -7.25 18.59 8.44
N CYS A 179 -6.74 18.72 9.65
CA CYS A 179 -7.48 18.68 10.91
C CYS A 179 -7.39 20.06 11.58
N PRO A 180 -8.33 20.98 11.32
CA PRO A 180 -8.36 22.27 12.03
C PRO A 180 -8.58 22.07 13.54
N PRO A 181 -8.42 23.11 14.37
CA PRO A 181 -8.64 22.99 15.81
C PRO A 181 -9.99 22.33 16.15
N CYS A 182 -9.96 21.41 17.13
CA CYS A 182 -11.10 20.57 17.56
C CYS A 182 -11.54 19.47 16.58
N VAL A 183 -10.79 19.23 15.50
CA VAL A 183 -10.97 18.06 14.62
C VAL A 183 -9.81 17.09 14.84
N ASP A 184 -10.14 15.81 15.02
CA ASP A 184 -9.14 14.76 15.26
C ASP A 184 -8.79 13.96 14.00
N VAL A 185 -9.74 13.88 13.06
CA VAL A 185 -9.70 12.97 11.90
C VAL A 185 -10.29 13.66 10.67
N ALA A 186 -9.59 13.58 9.53
CA ALA A 186 -10.09 13.98 8.23
C ALA A 186 -10.15 12.78 7.28
N ARG A 187 -11.28 12.62 6.59
CA ARG A 187 -11.44 11.64 5.52
C ARG A 187 -10.84 12.18 4.23
N TYR A 188 -10.20 11.34 3.46
CA TYR A 188 -9.80 11.67 2.10
C TYR A 188 -10.04 10.52 1.14
N LEU A 189 -10.34 10.88 -0.10
CA LEU A 189 -10.49 9.97 -1.22
C LEU A 189 -9.10 9.50 -1.65
N ASN A 190 -8.87 8.21 -1.56
CA ASN A 190 -7.64 7.58 -2.02
C ASN A 190 -7.69 7.42 -3.55
N TYR A 191 -6.67 7.94 -4.23
CA TYR A 191 -6.48 7.77 -5.68
C TYR A 191 -5.38 6.79 -6.05
N HIS A 192 -4.43 6.55 -5.15
CA HIS A 192 -3.18 5.87 -5.47
C HIS A 192 -3.18 4.40 -5.04
N GLU A 193 -3.56 4.10 -3.79
CA GLU A 193 -3.50 2.74 -3.25
C GLU A 193 -4.85 2.01 -3.28
N ASP A 194 -5.95 2.73 -3.17
CA ASP A 194 -7.28 2.12 -3.29
C ASP A 194 -8.23 3.13 -3.94
N PRO A 195 -8.16 3.30 -5.28
CA PRO A 195 -8.93 4.32 -5.99
C PRO A 195 -10.41 4.28 -5.57
N GLY A 196 -11.00 5.40 -5.17
CA GLY A 196 -12.42 5.42 -4.78
C GLY A 196 -12.70 4.94 -3.34
N GLY A 197 -11.68 4.51 -2.61
CA GLY A 197 -11.78 4.16 -1.19
C GLY A 197 -11.55 5.38 -0.31
N LEU A 198 -12.21 5.43 0.85
CA LEU A 198 -11.94 6.44 1.88
C LEU A 198 -10.83 5.96 2.84
N SER A 199 -9.82 6.81 3.00
CA SER A 199 -8.77 6.75 4.01
C SER A 199 -8.88 7.92 4.98
N LEU A 200 -8.08 7.87 6.06
CA LEU A 200 -8.06 8.89 7.10
C LEU A 200 -6.68 9.49 7.29
N ALA A 201 -6.63 10.81 7.42
CA ALA A 201 -5.52 11.56 7.98
C ALA A 201 -5.88 11.96 9.42
N LEU A 202 -5.02 11.63 10.39
CA LEU A 202 -5.34 11.83 11.81
C LEU A 202 -4.12 12.09 12.68
N GLY A 203 -4.35 12.70 13.84
CA GLY A 203 -3.32 12.88 14.86
C GLY A 203 -3.07 11.59 15.65
N ARG A 204 -1.87 11.43 16.23
CA ARG A 204 -1.54 10.28 17.10
C ARG A 204 -2.51 10.14 18.28
N ASP A 205 -3.05 11.25 18.76
CA ASP A 205 -3.99 11.26 19.88
C ASP A 205 -5.40 10.78 19.51
N ALA A 206 -5.73 10.62 18.23
CA ALA A 206 -7.00 10.05 17.80
C ALA A 206 -7.06 8.52 18.00
N LEU A 207 -5.91 7.85 18.14
CA LEU A 207 -5.83 6.40 18.28
C LEU A 207 -6.17 5.96 19.70
N ALA A 208 -6.95 4.88 19.83
CA ALA A 208 -7.20 4.21 21.10
C ALA A 208 -6.24 3.03 21.31
N SER A 209 -6.07 2.21 20.27
CA SER A 209 -5.22 1.01 20.34
C SER A 209 -4.86 0.48 18.96
N VAL A 210 -3.82 -0.34 18.92
CA VAL A 210 -3.41 -1.07 17.72
C VAL A 210 -3.18 -2.55 18.02
N GLN A 211 -3.42 -3.41 17.02
CA GLN A 211 -2.91 -4.78 16.95
C GLN A 211 -1.92 -4.85 15.80
N GLN A 212 -0.93 -5.75 15.90
CA GLN A 212 0.18 -5.81 14.96
C GLN A 212 0.52 -7.25 14.62
N VAL A 213 0.78 -7.50 13.35
CA VAL A 213 1.38 -8.76 12.87
C VAL A 213 2.52 -8.46 11.91
N ALA A 214 3.56 -9.29 11.95
CA ALA A 214 4.61 -9.28 10.94
C ALA A 214 4.07 -9.81 9.60
N VAL A 215 4.48 -9.19 8.50
CA VAL A 215 4.05 -9.53 7.14
C VAL A 215 5.29 -9.87 6.29
N PRO A 216 5.29 -11.00 5.55
CA PRO A 216 4.24 -12.03 5.53
C PRO A 216 4.15 -12.79 6.86
N ILE A 217 2.96 -13.31 7.18
CA ILE A 217 2.76 -14.16 8.36
C ILE A 217 3.50 -15.48 8.15
N ALA A 218 4.16 -15.97 9.20
CA ALA A 218 4.68 -17.32 9.21
C ALA A 218 3.57 -18.34 8.90
N ASP A 219 3.91 -19.33 8.07
CA ASP A 219 3.04 -20.45 7.68
C ASP A 219 1.74 -20.07 6.94
N ALA A 220 1.59 -18.82 6.48
CA ALA A 220 0.43 -18.36 5.70
C ALA A 220 0.63 -18.44 4.18
N TRP A 221 1.42 -19.40 3.70
CA TRP A 221 1.58 -19.69 2.28
C TRP A 221 0.68 -20.86 1.82
N ASP A 222 0.50 -20.97 0.52
CA ASP A 222 -0.07 -22.14 -0.13
C ASP A 222 0.98 -23.26 -0.19
N ALA A 223 0.79 -24.28 0.64
CA ALA A 223 1.75 -25.38 0.77
C ALA A 223 1.87 -26.22 -0.51
N ASP A 224 0.82 -26.29 -1.33
CA ASP A 224 0.83 -27.09 -2.56
C ASP A 224 1.61 -26.33 -3.63
N TRP A 225 1.29 -25.05 -3.82
CA TRP A 225 2.04 -24.17 -4.73
C TRP A 225 3.52 -24.07 -4.36
N VAL A 226 3.86 -23.95 -3.08
CA VAL A 226 5.26 -23.88 -2.62
C VAL A 226 6.01 -25.17 -2.93
N ARG A 227 5.41 -26.34 -2.71
CA ARG A 227 6.04 -27.63 -3.03
C ARG A 227 6.32 -27.76 -4.52
N ASP A 228 5.35 -27.40 -5.36
CA ASP A 228 5.48 -27.46 -6.82
C ASP A 228 6.56 -26.49 -7.33
N ALA A 229 6.59 -25.27 -6.79
CA ALA A 229 7.61 -24.28 -7.12
C ALA A 229 9.02 -24.78 -6.75
N VAL A 230 9.21 -25.31 -5.54
CA VAL A 230 10.51 -25.85 -5.09
C VAL A 230 10.95 -27.01 -5.96
N ALA A 231 10.07 -27.96 -6.27
CA ALA A 231 10.37 -29.07 -7.18
C ALA A 231 10.77 -28.57 -8.58
N ALA A 232 10.17 -27.48 -9.07
CA ALA A 232 10.58 -26.88 -10.33
C ALA A 232 12.01 -26.28 -10.26
N PHE A 233 12.38 -25.65 -9.14
CA PHE A 233 13.74 -25.11 -8.93
C PHE A 233 14.82 -26.20 -8.82
N GLU A 234 14.51 -27.35 -8.22
CA GLU A 234 15.44 -28.48 -8.13
C GLU A 234 15.82 -29.02 -9.52
N ASN A 235 14.91 -28.91 -10.49
CA ASN A 235 15.12 -29.32 -11.88
C ASN A 235 15.73 -28.22 -12.76
N ALA A 236 15.83 -26.98 -12.27
CA ALA A 236 16.36 -25.85 -13.01
C ALA A 236 17.85 -25.61 -12.69
N SER A 237 18.65 -25.46 -13.75
CA SER A 237 20.08 -25.12 -13.64
C SER A 237 20.26 -23.69 -13.10
N ASP A 238 21.23 -23.53 -12.20
CA ASP A 238 21.69 -22.25 -11.65
C ASP A 238 22.80 -21.60 -12.50
N VAL A 239 23.28 -22.29 -13.54
CA VAL A 239 24.34 -21.78 -14.42
C VAL A 239 23.77 -20.64 -15.29
N PRO A 240 24.33 -19.41 -15.21
CA PRO A 240 23.86 -18.31 -16.03
C PRO A 240 24.06 -18.59 -17.52
N THR A 241 23.02 -18.30 -18.31
CA THR A 241 23.12 -18.39 -19.77
C THR A 241 23.97 -17.22 -20.28
N GLN A 242 25.06 -17.50 -21.02
CA GLN A 242 25.87 -16.43 -21.63
C GLN A 242 25.08 -15.72 -22.72
N ALA A 243 24.89 -14.41 -22.58
CA ALA A 243 24.32 -13.58 -23.63
C ALA A 243 25.38 -13.35 -24.73
N ASN A 244 25.29 -14.11 -25.83
CA ASN A 244 26.16 -13.93 -26.99
C ASN A 244 25.73 -12.67 -27.77
N GLY A 245 26.50 -11.58 -27.66
CA GLY A 245 26.32 -10.38 -28.50
C GLY A 245 26.72 -9.07 -27.82
N GLY A 246 26.91 -7.99 -28.61
CA GLY A 246 27.34 -6.67 -28.12
C GLY A 246 26.37 -6.01 -27.13
N LEU A 247 25.07 -6.24 -27.28
CA LEU A 247 24.01 -5.82 -26.34
C LEU A 247 23.94 -6.72 -25.08
N GLY A 248 24.47 -7.94 -25.15
CA GLY A 248 24.48 -8.90 -24.04
C GLY A 248 25.41 -8.52 -22.89
N ARG A 249 26.40 -7.64 -23.14
CA ARG A 249 27.29 -7.11 -22.09
C ARG A 249 26.64 -6.06 -21.19
N LEU A 250 25.52 -5.48 -21.63
CA LEU A 250 24.74 -4.48 -20.89
C LEU A 250 23.59 -5.12 -20.08
N MET A 251 23.25 -6.38 -20.35
CA MET A 251 22.20 -7.11 -19.64
C MET A 251 22.80 -8.00 -18.55
N ARG A 252 22.13 -8.04 -17.39
CA ARG A 252 22.50 -8.95 -16.30
C ARG A 252 22.34 -10.39 -16.80
N PRO A 253 23.34 -11.29 -16.64
CA PRO A 253 23.17 -12.70 -16.98
C PRO A 253 21.96 -13.26 -16.23
N SER A 254 21.02 -13.89 -16.95
CA SER A 254 19.87 -14.58 -16.36
C SER A 254 20.15 -16.08 -16.40
N SER A 255 20.00 -16.76 -15.28
CA SER A 255 19.96 -18.23 -15.26
C SER A 255 18.59 -18.78 -15.65
N PRO A 256 18.48 -20.09 -15.91
CA PRO A 256 17.19 -20.78 -15.97
C PRO A 256 16.35 -20.64 -14.68
N ARG A 257 16.97 -20.55 -13.49
CA ARG A 257 16.26 -20.30 -12.23
C ARG A 257 15.66 -18.90 -12.17
N ASP A 258 16.40 -17.88 -12.60
CA ASP A 258 15.88 -16.51 -12.72
C ASP A 258 14.67 -16.46 -13.67
N ALA A 259 14.72 -17.19 -14.78
CA ALA A 259 13.60 -17.26 -15.74
C ALA A 259 12.40 -18.01 -15.16
N LEU A 260 12.64 -19.11 -14.43
CA LEU A 260 11.59 -19.85 -13.73
C LEU A 260 10.91 -19.00 -12.66
N ALA A 261 11.68 -18.28 -11.83
CA ALA A 261 11.16 -17.39 -10.80
C ALA A 261 10.22 -16.34 -11.41
N ARG A 262 10.63 -15.69 -12.51
CA ARG A 262 9.79 -14.73 -13.24
C ARG A 262 8.51 -15.38 -13.80
N ALA A 263 8.58 -16.61 -14.30
CA ALA A 263 7.42 -17.31 -14.84
C ALA A 263 6.40 -17.67 -13.73
N LEU A 264 6.90 -18.17 -12.59
CA LEU A 264 6.08 -18.48 -11.42
C LEU A 264 5.43 -17.23 -10.82
N GLY A 265 6.20 -16.15 -10.67
CA GLY A 265 5.72 -14.87 -10.19
C GLY A 265 4.67 -14.24 -11.12
N LYS A 266 4.92 -14.27 -12.44
CA LYS A 266 3.92 -13.87 -13.44
C LYS A 266 2.61 -14.65 -13.30
N ALA A 267 2.68 -15.97 -13.09
CA ALA A 267 1.48 -16.80 -12.94
C ALA A 267 0.65 -16.43 -11.69
N LEU A 268 1.28 -15.98 -10.60
CA LEU A 268 0.57 -15.39 -9.47
C LEU A 268 0.01 -14.02 -9.83
N THR A 269 0.84 -13.15 -10.40
CA THR A 269 0.48 -11.78 -10.76
C THR A 269 -0.71 -11.71 -11.72
N ASP A 270 -0.80 -12.61 -12.70
CA ASP A 270 -1.91 -12.64 -13.67
C ASP A 270 -3.28 -12.87 -12.99
N ARG A 271 -3.29 -13.35 -11.75
CA ARG A 271 -4.50 -13.54 -10.93
C ARG A 271 -4.84 -12.33 -10.08
N LEU A 272 -4.00 -11.30 -10.03
CA LEU A 272 -4.20 -10.09 -9.25
C LEU A 272 -4.94 -9.00 -10.05
N PRO A 273 -5.61 -8.04 -9.38
CA PRO A 273 -6.13 -6.85 -10.02
C PRO A 273 -5.01 -6.06 -10.70
N VAL A 274 -5.32 -5.43 -11.85
CA VAL A 274 -4.31 -4.79 -12.72
C VAL A 274 -3.45 -3.76 -12.00
N ASN A 275 -4.03 -2.96 -11.09
CA ASN A 275 -3.34 -1.92 -10.34
C ASN A 275 -2.32 -2.44 -9.31
N LEU A 276 -2.33 -3.74 -9.00
CA LEU A 276 -1.37 -4.38 -8.10
C LEU A 276 -0.27 -5.14 -8.85
N ARG A 277 -0.43 -5.40 -10.15
CA ARG A 277 0.43 -6.34 -10.88
C ARG A 277 1.88 -5.90 -10.91
N ASP A 278 2.13 -4.65 -11.31
CA ASP A 278 3.50 -4.12 -11.45
C ASP A 278 4.24 -4.04 -10.12
N GLN A 279 3.53 -3.67 -9.05
CA GLN A 279 4.10 -3.59 -7.71
C GLN A 279 4.37 -4.98 -7.13
N PHE A 280 3.50 -5.95 -7.40
CA PHE A 280 3.71 -7.34 -6.97
C PHE A 280 4.92 -7.95 -7.69
N ILE A 281 5.00 -7.85 -9.02
CA ILE A 281 6.18 -8.30 -9.80
C ILE A 281 7.47 -7.65 -9.30
N SER A 282 7.41 -6.38 -8.93
CA SER A 282 8.59 -5.69 -8.46
C SER A 282 9.00 -6.08 -7.04
N ALA A 283 8.03 -6.49 -6.20
CA ALA A 283 8.30 -7.09 -4.91
C ALA A 283 8.88 -8.51 -5.04
N GLU A 284 8.58 -9.22 -6.14
CA GLU A 284 9.10 -10.53 -6.54
C GLU A 284 10.54 -10.42 -7.08
N ARG A 285 11.54 -10.18 -6.22
CA ARG A 285 12.95 -10.20 -6.65
C ARG A 285 13.64 -11.47 -6.21
N TYR A 286 13.63 -12.48 -7.07
CA TYR A 286 14.55 -13.61 -6.94
C TYR A 286 15.98 -13.16 -7.28
N THR A 287 16.93 -13.63 -6.49
CA THR A 287 18.35 -13.52 -6.71
C THR A 287 18.97 -14.91 -6.61
N GLU A 288 20.10 -15.14 -7.28
CA GLU A 288 20.80 -16.44 -7.20
C GLU A 288 21.28 -16.79 -5.78
N SER A 289 21.33 -15.82 -4.87
CA SER A 289 21.60 -16.05 -3.45
C SER A 289 20.39 -16.53 -2.65
N ASP A 290 19.19 -16.46 -3.22
CA ASP A 290 17.97 -16.85 -2.52
C ASP A 290 17.80 -18.36 -2.50
N HIS A 291 17.41 -18.87 -1.32
CA HIS A 291 17.00 -20.26 -1.20
C HIS A 291 15.61 -20.42 -1.84
N PRO A 292 15.41 -21.32 -2.83
CA PRO A 292 14.16 -21.46 -3.57
C PRO A 292 12.92 -21.58 -2.68
N GLU A 293 13.02 -22.38 -1.61
CA GLU A 293 11.92 -22.55 -0.67
C GLU A 293 11.58 -21.27 0.11
N ARG A 294 12.57 -20.47 0.49
CA ARG A 294 12.33 -19.20 1.22
C ARG A 294 11.67 -18.18 0.30
N TRP A 295 12.14 -18.11 -0.94
CA TRP A 295 11.55 -17.27 -1.97
C TRP A 295 10.09 -17.68 -2.23
N ALA A 296 9.84 -18.96 -2.53
CA ALA A 296 8.50 -19.45 -2.83
C ALA A 296 7.52 -19.23 -1.66
N ARG A 297 7.94 -19.49 -0.41
CA ARG A 297 7.11 -19.21 0.77
C ARG A 297 6.78 -17.73 0.91
N ARG A 298 7.75 -16.83 0.66
CA ARG A 298 7.54 -15.38 0.70
C ARG A 298 6.53 -14.94 -0.37
N GLU A 299 6.73 -15.31 -1.62
CA GLU A 299 5.83 -14.89 -2.72
C GLU A 299 4.42 -15.42 -2.53
N SER A 300 4.30 -16.70 -2.18
CA SER A 300 3.00 -17.29 -1.87
C SER A 300 2.33 -16.58 -0.70
N ALA A 301 3.05 -16.29 0.38
CA ALA A 301 2.46 -15.62 1.55
C ALA A 301 2.07 -14.17 1.25
N LEU A 302 2.82 -13.43 0.42
CA LEU A 302 2.43 -12.08 -0.04
C LEU A 302 1.17 -12.15 -0.91
N PHE A 303 1.08 -13.11 -1.82
CA PHE A 303 -0.11 -13.34 -2.64
C PHE A 303 -1.35 -13.63 -1.79
N GLN A 304 -1.20 -14.45 -0.74
CA GLN A 304 -2.28 -14.81 0.18
C GLN A 304 -2.84 -13.61 0.98
N LEU A 305 -2.08 -12.52 1.14
CA LEU A 305 -2.61 -11.28 1.76
C LEU A 305 -3.77 -10.68 0.96
N ILE A 306 -3.81 -10.93 -0.35
CA ILE A 306 -4.79 -10.35 -1.28
C ILE A 306 -5.95 -11.33 -1.49
N VAL A 307 -5.65 -12.61 -1.77
CA VAL A 307 -6.68 -13.61 -2.11
C VAL A 307 -7.35 -14.26 -0.91
N GLU A 308 -6.70 -14.29 0.25
CA GLU A 308 -7.22 -14.92 1.48
C GLU A 308 -6.90 -14.07 2.73
N PRO A 309 -7.41 -12.82 2.80
CA PRO A 309 -7.11 -11.90 3.91
C PRO A 309 -7.56 -12.46 5.27
N GLY A 310 -8.52 -13.39 5.30
CA GLY A 310 -9.06 -14.00 6.52
C GLY A 310 -8.00 -14.64 7.41
N ARG A 311 -6.91 -15.19 6.85
CA ARG A 311 -5.79 -15.74 7.64
C ARG A 311 -5.06 -14.66 8.41
N LEU A 312 -4.83 -13.50 7.80
CA LEU A 312 -4.19 -12.34 8.42
C LEU A 312 -5.07 -11.69 9.49
N LEU A 313 -6.37 -11.56 9.21
CA LEU A 313 -7.33 -11.08 10.20
C LEU A 313 -7.41 -12.01 11.41
N SER A 314 -7.42 -13.33 11.18
CA SER A 314 -7.39 -14.33 12.25
C SER A 314 -6.10 -14.25 13.08
N ALA A 315 -4.96 -13.95 12.44
CA ALA A 315 -3.70 -13.76 13.14
C ALA A 315 -3.73 -12.47 13.99
N LEU A 316 -4.31 -11.38 13.47
CA LEU A 316 -4.53 -10.13 14.19
C LEU A 316 -5.47 -10.30 15.38
N ASP A 317 -6.55 -11.06 15.24
CA ASP A 317 -7.51 -11.33 16.34
C ASP A 317 -6.87 -12.03 17.54
N ARG A 318 -5.75 -12.75 17.33
CA ARG A 318 -4.96 -13.40 18.38
C ARG A 318 -3.96 -12.47 19.07
N GLN A 319 -3.75 -11.27 18.54
CA GLN A 319 -2.79 -10.30 19.10
C GLN A 319 -3.46 -9.46 20.19
N GLU A 320 -2.69 -9.14 21.23
CA GLU A 320 -3.13 -8.19 22.23
C GLU A 320 -3.27 -6.77 21.64
N ARG A 321 -4.27 -6.03 22.11
CA ARG A 321 -4.44 -4.62 21.76
C ARG A 321 -3.50 -3.76 22.60
N ARG A 322 -2.47 -3.20 21.95
CA ARG A 322 -1.59 -2.21 22.58
C ARG A 322 -2.29 -0.85 22.59
N ARG A 323 -2.46 -0.25 23.77
CA ARG A 323 -2.95 1.13 23.89
C ARG A 323 -1.89 2.11 23.40
N VAL A 324 -2.34 3.16 22.72
CA VAL A 324 -1.47 4.22 22.17
C VAL A 324 -1.43 5.40 23.13
#